data_AF-A0A6V7KJB2-F1
#
_entry.id   AF-A0A6V7KJB2-F1
#
_cell.length_a   1.000
_cell.length_b   1.000
_cell.length_c   1.000
_cell.angle_alpha   90.00
_cell.angle_beta   90.00
_cell.angle_gamma   90.00
#
_symmetry.space_group_name_H-M   'P 1'
#
loop_
_entity.id
_entity.type
_entity.pdbx_description
1 polymer ?
#
loop_
_entity_poly.entity_id
_entity_poly.type
_entity_poly.pdbx_seq_one_letter_code
_entity_poly.pdbx_strand_id
1 'polypeptide(L)' 'ALKKLEDLEGAEKALSKAHSLSPQDPLTLLNYAIVLEERGDKERANEILSDLTDIAAVTTVDSQ' A
#
# COMPACT_ATOMS: atom_id res chain seq x y z
N ALA A 1 0.57 -0.31 23.43
CA ALA A 1 -0.23 0.61 22.59
C ALA A 1 0.65 1.65 21.89
N LEU A 2 1.35 2.53 22.62
CA LEU A 2 2.17 3.60 22.02
C LEU A 2 3.28 3.11 21.08
N LYS A 3 4.08 2.11 21.48
CA LYS A 3 5.12 1.52 20.63
C LYS A 3 4.57 0.98 19.28
N LYS A 4 3.42 0.30 19.30
CA LYS A 4 2.76 -0.18 18.07
C LYS A 4 2.35 0.99 17.17
N LEU A 5 1.86 2.09 17.75
CA LEU A 5 1.50 3.30 16.98
C LEU A 5 2.72 4.00 16.37
N GLU A 6 3.83 4.06 17.11
CA GLU A 6 5.12 4.59 16.63
C GLU A 6 5.69 3.72 15.50
N ASP A 7 5.64 2.40 15.65
CA ASP A 7 6.04 1.44 14.62
C ASP A 7 5.20 1.61 13.35
N LEU A 8 3.88 1.87 13.49
CA LEU A 8 2.99 2.12 12.35
C LEU A 8 3.25 3.45 11.66
N GLU A 9 3.60 4.51 12.39
CA GLU A 9 3.95 5.80 11.78
C GLU A 9 5.27 5.73 11.00
N GLY A 10 6.27 5.04 11.57
CA GLY A 10 7.53 4.76 10.88
C GLY A 10 7.32 3.93 9.62
N ALA A 11 6.48 2.90 9.70
CA ALA A 11 6.11 2.07 8.56
C ALA A 11 5.40 2.88 7.47
N GLU A 12 4.43 3.73 7.83
CA GLU A 12 3.72 4.59 6.88
C GLU A 12 4.69 5.49 6.10
N LYS A 13 5.65 6.12 6.80
CA LYS A 13 6.67 6.98 6.18
C LYS A 13 7.59 6.21 5.22
N ALA A 14 8.02 5.01 5.63
CA ALA A 14 8.88 4.17 4.80
C ALA A 14 8.15 3.70 3.53
N LEU A 15 6.89 3.27 3.68
CA LEU A 15 6.07 2.78 2.58
C LEU A 15 5.63 3.90 1.64
N SER A 16 5.32 5.09 2.16
CA SER A 16 5.07 6.28 1.35
C SER A 16 6.27 6.62 0.45
N LYS A 17 7.49 6.54 1.01
CA LYS A 17 8.71 6.75 0.23
C LYS A 17 8.93 5.64 -0.80
N ALA A 18 8.76 4.37 -0.41
CA ALA A 18 8.86 3.24 -1.34
C ALA A 18 7.87 3.38 -2.50
N HIS A 19 6.62 3.75 -2.21
CA HIS A 19 5.58 3.97 -3.21
C HIS A 19 5.94 5.13 -4.15
N SER A 20 6.54 6.22 -3.64
CA SER A 20 7.02 7.30 -4.53
C SER A 20 8.15 6.88 -5.47
N LEU A 21 8.95 5.87 -5.10
CA LEU A 21 10.07 5.36 -5.89
C LEU A 21 9.61 4.32 -6.93
N SER A 22 8.67 3.46 -6.54
CA SER A 22 8.02 2.46 -7.39
C SER A 22 6.51 2.46 -7.15
N PRO A 23 5.75 3.33 -7.84
CA PRO A 23 4.31 3.48 -7.62
C PRO A 23 3.51 2.20 -7.89
N GLN A 24 4.02 1.35 -8.77
CA GLN A 24 3.34 0.13 -9.21
C GLN A 24 3.91 -1.16 -8.60
N ASP A 25 4.82 -1.08 -7.62
CA ASP A 25 5.33 -2.29 -6.96
C ASP A 25 4.23 -2.96 -6.12
N PRO A 26 3.78 -4.17 -6.47
CA PRO A 26 2.63 -4.82 -5.81
C PRO A 26 2.85 -5.06 -4.32
N LEU A 27 4.10 -5.37 -3.92
CA LEU A 27 4.43 -5.62 -2.51
C LEU A 27 4.40 -4.34 -1.69
N THR A 28 4.89 -3.23 -2.25
CA THR A 28 4.79 -1.92 -1.61
C THR A 28 3.34 -1.49 -1.43
N LEU A 29 2.51 -1.63 -2.47
CA LEU A 29 1.08 -1.28 -2.40
C LEU A 29 0.35 -2.13 -1.33
N LEU A 30 0.53 -3.45 -1.35
CA LEU A 30 -0.11 -4.34 -0.37
C LEU A 30 0.29 -4.00 1.08
N ASN A 31 1.59 -3.86 1.34
CA ASN A 31 2.08 -3.53 2.68
C ASN A 31 1.61 -2.13 3.11
N TYR A 32 1.52 -1.18 2.18
CA TYR A 32 1.07 0.17 2.47
C TYR A 32 -0.41 0.20 2.86
N ALA A 33 -1.27 -0.51 2.14
CA ALA A 33 -2.68 -0.65 2.47
C ALA A 33 -2.91 -1.25 3.87
N ILE A 34 -2.16 -2.30 4.23
CA ILE A 34 -2.24 -2.93 5.56
C ILE A 34 -1.89 -1.93 6.67
N VAL A 35 -0.82 -1.16 6.50
CA VAL A 35 -0.40 -0.16 7.50
C VAL A 35 -1.43 0.97 7.62
N LEU A 36 -2.03 1.41 6.52
CA LEU A 36 -3.10 2.41 6.53
C LEU A 36 -4.35 1.87 7.25
N GLU A 37 -4.74 0.62 7.02
CA GLU A 37 -5.86 -0.03 7.72
C GLU A 37 -5.61 -0.14 9.22
N GLU A 38 -4.41 -0.58 9.64
CA GLU A 38 -4.01 -0.67 11.05
C GLU A 38 -3.97 0.70 11.75
N ARG A 39 -3.80 1.79 10.99
CA ARG A 39 -3.89 3.19 11.46
C ARG A 39 -5.33 3.73 11.45
N GLY A 40 -6.28 3.00 10.89
CA GLY A 40 -7.69 3.39 10.77
C GLY A 40 -8.00 4.23 9.52
N ASP A 41 -7.04 4.44 8.63
CA ASP A 41 -7.17 5.21 7.39
C ASP A 41 -7.69 4.31 6.25
N LYS A 42 -8.92 3.83 6.43
CA LYS A 42 -9.54 2.84 5.52
C LYS A 42 -9.79 3.39 4.12
N GLU A 43 -10.02 4.69 3.99
CA GLU A 43 -10.24 5.33 2.69
C GLU A 43 -8.99 5.22 1.83
N ARG A 44 -7.84 5.67 2.34
CA ARG A 44 -6.56 5.56 1.63
C ARG A 44 -6.10 4.12 1.44
N ALA A 45 -6.39 3.22 2.38
CA ALA A 45 -6.11 1.79 2.19
C ALA A 45 -6.86 1.22 0.97
N ASN A 46 -8.13 1.57 0.79
CA ASN A 46 -8.93 1.12 -0.35
C ASN A 46 -8.44 1.71 -1.68
N GLU A 47 -8.00 2.97 -1.70
CA GLU A 47 -7.39 3.58 -2.89
C GLU A 47 -6.15 2.80 -3.34
N ILE A 48 -5.22 2.53 -2.39
CA ILE A 48 -4.00 1.76 -2.66
C ILE A 48 -4.30 0.34 -3.15
N LEU A 49 -5.34 -0.31 -2.59
CA LEU A 49 -5.77 -1.63 -3.05
C LEU A 49 -6.40 -1.59 -4.45
N SER A 50 -7.12 -0.52 -4.80
CA SER A 50 -7.65 -0.32 -6.14
C SER A 50 -6.52 -0.23 -7.16
N ASP A 51 -5.50 0.58 -6.89
CA ASP A 51 -4.31 0.70 -7.75
C ASP A 51 -3.62 -0.66 -7.95
N LEU A 52 -3.49 -1.44 -6.86
CA LEU A 52 -2.92 -2.79 -6.91
C LEU A 52 -3.74 -3.72 -7.81
N THR A 53 -5.07 -3.70 -7.69
CA THR A 53 -5.95 -4.54 -8.52
C THR A 53 -5.92 -4.14 -9.99
N ASP A 54 -5.81 -2.84 -10.29
CA ASP A 54 -5.72 -2.34 -11.66
C ASP A 54 -4.42 -2.80 -12.33
N ILE A 55 -3.30 -2.80 -11.61
CA ILE A 55 -2.01 -3.34 -12.10
C ILE A 55 -2.11 -4.85 -12.36
N ALA A 56 -2.71 -5.60 -11.43
CA ALA A 56 -2.90 -7.04 -11.58
C ALA A 56 -3.81 -7.37 -12.79
N ALA A 57 -4.83 -6.55 -13.03
CA ALA A 57 -5.71 -6.69 -14.19
C ALA A 57 -4.95 -6.40 -15.51
N VAL A 58 -4.15 -5.34 -15.58
CA VAL A 58 -3.35 -5.03 -16.78
C VAL A 58 -2.34 -6.13 -17.09
N THR A 59 -1.62 -6.62 -16.08
CA THR A 59 -0.58 -7.66 -16.28
C THR A 59 -1.14 -9.03 -16.67
N THR A 60 -2.38 -9.34 -16.29
CA THR A 60 -3.03 -10.61 -16.67
C THR A 60 -3.71 -10.58 -18.03
N VAL A 61 -4.09 -9.40 -18.53
CA VAL A 61 -4.79 -9.24 -19.81
C VAL A 61 -3.83 -9.21 -21.01
N ASP A 62 -2.58 -8.76 -20.84
CA ASP A 62 -1.57 -8.73 -21.92
C ASP A 62 -0.96 -10.11 -22.27
N SER A 63 -1.49 -11.20 -21.70
CA SER A 63 -1.01 -12.58 -21.94
C SER A 63 -1.84 -13.38 -22.95
N GLN A 64 -2.74 -12.75 -23.73
CA GLN A 64 -3.60 -13.43 -24.71
C GLN A 64 -3.15 -13.27 -26.16
#